data_AF-A0ABD0NKU5-F1
#
_entry.id   AF-A0ABD0NKU5-F1
#
_cell.length_a   1.000
_cell.length_b   1.000
_cell.length_c   1.000
_cell.angle_alpha   90.00
_cell.angle_beta   90.00
_cell.angle_gamma   90.00
#
_symmetry.space_group_name_H-M   'P 1'
#
loop_
_entity.id
_entity.type
_entity.pdbx_description
1 polymer ?
#
loop_
_entity_poly.entity_id
_entity_poly.type
_entity_poly.pdbx_seq_one_letter_code
_entity_poly.pdbx_strand_id
1 'polypeptide(L)'
;DVPPNGLTNQARESLKEWSRRRSNETTSQKDNKLHQKFIKVLFQDGDSSLVKTLMWKTALNGEAMAQLCAVKFGVDRPEDYGLYWRKDGVLTPLPPDAQIQDLQSMGVSGVPLIYQASSQEEKSQKLNRASAVDLTEAAS
;
A
#
# COMPACT_ATOMS: atom_id res chain seq x y z
N ASP A 1 -51.69 -13.53 -40.22
CA ASP A 1 -51.69 -12.84 -38.92
C ASP A 1 -50.27 -12.43 -38.61
N VAL A 2 -49.93 -11.15 -38.79
CA VAL A 2 -48.59 -10.63 -38.46
C VAL A 2 -48.61 -10.38 -36.95
N PRO A 3 -47.68 -10.97 -36.16
CA PRO A 3 -47.69 -10.75 -34.73
C PRO A 3 -47.48 -9.25 -34.44
N PRO A 4 -48.13 -8.69 -33.41
CA PRO A 4 -48.03 -7.26 -33.13
C PRO A 4 -46.58 -6.91 -32.84
N ASN A 5 -45.99 -6.09 -33.71
CA ASN A 5 -44.61 -5.63 -33.70
C ASN A 5 -44.32 -4.67 -32.51
N GLY A 6 -44.53 -5.11 -31.28
CA GLY A 6 -44.28 -4.31 -30.09
C GLY A 6 -44.06 -5.16 -28.85
N LEU A 7 -43.01 -4.83 -28.08
CA LEU A 7 -42.79 -5.40 -26.76
C LEU A 7 -44.01 -5.11 -25.87
N THR A 8 -44.54 -6.14 -25.20
CA THR A 8 -45.61 -5.98 -24.22
C THR A 8 -45.19 -5.01 -23.11
N ASN A 9 -46.15 -4.34 -22.47
CA ASN A 9 -45.85 -3.39 -21.39
C ASN A 9 -44.99 -4.03 -20.28
N GLN A 10 -45.27 -5.28 -19.92
CA GLN A 10 -44.48 -6.04 -18.96
C GLN A 10 -43.04 -6.26 -19.42
N ALA A 11 -42.82 -6.65 -20.68
CA ALA A 11 -41.47 -6.81 -21.23
C ALA A 11 -40.70 -5.48 -21.23
N ARG A 12 -41.40 -4.36 -21.47
CA ARG A 12 -40.82 -3.01 -21.44
C ARG A 12 -40.38 -2.59 -20.04
N GLU A 13 -41.20 -2.84 -19.02
CA GLU A 13 -40.86 -2.54 -17.62
C GLU A 13 -39.72 -3.44 -17.11
N SER A 14 -39.75 -4.74 -17.41
CA SER A 14 -38.65 -5.65 -17.06
C SER A 14 -37.32 -5.22 -17.69
N LEU A 15 -37.34 -4.71 -18.92
CA LEU A 15 -36.13 -4.20 -19.58
C LEU A 15 -35.62 -2.90 -18.94
N LYS A 16 -36.52 -1.99 -18.55
CA LYS A 16 -36.16 -0.77 -17.80
C LYS A 16 -35.54 -1.11 -16.44
N GLU A 17 -36.14 -2.03 -15.69
CA GLU A 17 -35.62 -2.48 -14.41
C GLU A 17 -34.26 -3.16 -14.54
N TRP A 18 -34.09 -4.00 -15.56
CA TRP A 18 -32.82 -4.64 -15.87
C TRP A 18 -31.74 -3.61 -16.23
N SER A 19 -32.07 -2.65 -17.10
CA SER A 19 -31.18 -1.54 -17.45
C SER A 19 -30.78 -0.71 -16.22
N ARG A 20 -31.76 -0.36 -15.37
CA ARG A 20 -31.52 0.38 -14.11
C ARG A 20 -30.58 -0.38 -13.17
N ARG A 21 -30.81 -1.68 -12.97
CA ARG A 21 -29.92 -2.53 -12.16
C ARG A 21 -28.50 -2.51 -12.71
N ARG A 22 -28.34 -2.64 -14.02
CA ARG A 22 -27.04 -2.65 -14.70
C ARG A 22 -26.30 -1.31 -14.57
N SER A 23 -27.02 -0.19 -14.71
CA SER A 23 -26.45 1.15 -14.53
C SER A 23 -25.99 1.40 -13.09
N ASN A 24 -26.78 0.94 -12.10
CA ASN A 24 -26.42 1.05 -10.69
C ASN A 24 -25.19 0.20 -10.36
N GLU A 25 -25.13 -1.05 -10.82
CA GLU A 25 -23.97 -1.94 -10.65
C GLU A 25 -22.70 -1.34 -11.26
N THR A 26 -22.81 -0.79 -12.47
CA THR A 26 -21.69 -0.13 -13.16
C THR A 26 -21.19 1.08 -12.38
N THR A 27 -22.10 1.86 -11.80
CA THR A 27 -21.76 3.02 -10.96
C THR A 27 -21.03 2.60 -9.69
N SER A 28 -21.55 1.61 -8.98
CA SER A 28 -20.92 1.08 -7.76
C SER A 28 -19.57 0.42 -8.01
N GLN A 29 -19.37 -0.24 -9.16
CA GLN A 29 -18.06 -0.77 -9.54
C GLN A 29 -17.05 0.33 -9.87
N LYS A 30 -17.51 1.40 -10.53
CA LYS A 30 -16.67 2.56 -10.87
C LYS A 30 -16.23 3.31 -9.61
N ASP A 31 -17.14 3.52 -8.66
CA ASP A 31 -16.85 4.12 -7.36
C ASP A 31 -15.82 3.30 -6.55
N ASN A 32 -16.04 1.98 -6.46
CA ASN A 32 -15.09 1.09 -5.79
C ASN A 32 -13.70 1.13 -6.43
N LYS A 33 -13.61 1.09 -7.77
CA LYS A 33 -12.32 1.16 -8.47
C LYS A 33 -11.62 2.51 -8.29
N LEU A 34 -12.36 3.62 -8.25
CA LEU A 34 -11.79 4.96 -8.04
C LEU A 34 -11.13 5.07 -6.65
N HIS A 35 -11.63 4.32 -5.67
CA HIS A 35 -11.15 4.38 -4.30
C HIS A 35 -10.13 3.30 -3.95
N GLN A 36 -9.90 2.32 -4.84
CA GLN A 36 -8.88 1.28 -4.67
C GLN A 36 -7.54 1.75 -5.21
N LYS A 37 -6.59 1.96 -4.29
CA LYS A 37 -5.21 2.31 -4.60
C LYS A 37 -4.27 1.16 -4.28
N PHE A 38 -3.11 1.16 -4.90
CA PHE A 38 -2.09 0.15 -4.68
C PHE A 38 -0.78 0.80 -4.25
N ILE A 39 -0.03 0.10 -3.42
CA ILE A 39 1.29 0.54 -2.96
C ILE A 39 2.20 -0.66 -2.77
N LYS A 40 3.47 -0.52 -3.16
CA LYS A 40 4.48 -1.55 -2.89
C LYS A 40 5.01 -1.36 -1.48
N VAL A 41 5.14 -2.45 -0.75
CA VAL A 41 5.73 -2.49 0.59
C VAL A 41 6.87 -3.49 0.58
N LEU A 42 8.05 -3.05 0.97
CA LEU A 42 9.21 -3.86 1.29
C LEU A 42 9.14 -4.21 2.78
N PHE A 43 9.03 -5.50 3.08
CA PHE A 43 9.18 -6.05 4.41
C PHE A 43 10.63 -6.45 4.65
N GLN A 44 11.16 -6.11 5.83
CA GLN A 44 12.52 -6.49 6.25
C GLN A 44 12.51 -7.00 7.69
N ASP A 45 13.02 -8.22 7.89
CA ASP A 45 13.21 -8.83 9.21
C ASP A 45 14.52 -9.61 9.24
N GLY A 46 15.48 -9.16 10.05
CA GLY A 46 16.85 -9.65 9.99
C GLY A 46 17.45 -9.55 8.57
N ASP A 47 17.91 -10.68 8.04
CA ASP A 47 18.42 -10.83 6.67
C ASP A 47 17.32 -11.15 5.64
N SER A 48 16.08 -11.35 6.10
CA SER A 48 14.95 -11.67 5.24
C SER A 48 14.34 -10.39 4.66
N SER A 49 14.04 -10.42 3.35
CA SER A 49 13.39 -9.31 2.67
C SER A 49 12.33 -9.82 1.70
N LEU A 50 11.17 -9.17 1.68
CA LEU A 50 10.05 -9.53 0.81
C LEU A 50 9.31 -8.29 0.34
N VAL A 51 8.93 -8.23 -0.93
CA VAL A 51 8.09 -7.13 -1.44
C VAL A 51 6.70 -7.65 -1.75
N LYS A 52 5.67 -6.94 -1.28
CA LYS A 52 4.26 -7.18 -1.66
C LYS A 52 3.62 -5.88 -2.15
N THR A 53 2.70 -6.01 -3.10
CA THR A 53 1.81 -4.90 -3.49
C THR A 53 0.53 -5.01 -2.67
N LEU A 54 0.26 -4.01 -1.85
CA LEU A 54 -0.92 -3.94 -1.01
C LEU A 54 -1.98 -3.04 -1.66
N MET A 55 -3.21 -3.51 -1.65
CA MET A 55 -4.37 -2.70 -2.01
C MET A 55 -4.87 -1.98 -0.75
N TRP A 56 -5.16 -0.69 -0.88
CA TRP A 56 -5.70 0.14 0.18
C TRP A 56 -6.82 1.04 -0.36
N LYS A 57 -7.66 1.55 0.53
CA LYS A 57 -8.76 2.47 0.19
C LYS A 57 -8.39 3.90 0.58
N THR A 58 -9.01 4.89 -0.06
CA THR A 58 -8.86 6.31 0.30
C THR A 58 -9.09 6.55 1.80
N ALA A 59 -8.39 7.55 2.36
CA ALA A 59 -8.39 7.90 3.80
C ALA A 59 -7.78 6.86 4.76
N LEU A 60 -6.81 6.04 4.30
CA LEU A 60 -6.01 5.22 5.20
C LEU A 60 -4.86 6.06 5.82
N ASN A 61 -4.71 5.96 7.13
CA ASN A 61 -3.60 6.58 7.87
C ASN A 61 -2.42 5.61 8.07
N GLY A 62 -1.30 6.12 8.60
CA GLY A 62 -0.07 5.37 8.82
C GLY A 62 -0.25 4.17 9.75
N GLU A 63 -0.99 4.33 10.84
CA GLU A 63 -1.28 3.25 11.79
C GLU A 63 -2.07 2.11 11.14
N ALA A 64 -3.17 2.42 10.45
CA ALA A 64 -3.96 1.41 9.77
C ALA A 64 -3.18 0.74 8.62
N MET A 65 -2.26 1.47 7.99
CA MET A 65 -1.35 0.91 6.99
C MET A 65 -0.33 -0.04 7.60
N ALA A 66 0.23 0.28 8.77
CA ALA A 66 1.13 -0.62 9.49
C ALA A 66 0.42 -1.92 9.89
N GLN A 67 -0.82 -1.82 10.39
CA GLN A 67 -1.65 -2.98 10.69
C GLN A 67 -1.97 -3.82 9.46
N LEU A 68 -2.28 -3.17 8.32
CA LEU A 68 -2.45 -3.88 7.05
C LEU A 68 -1.19 -4.63 6.64
N CYS A 69 -0.01 -4.04 6.85
CA CYS A 69 1.26 -4.71 6.59
C CYS A 69 1.42 -5.94 7.48
N ALA A 70 1.23 -5.83 8.78
CA ALA A 70 1.33 -6.95 9.72
C ALA A 70 0.49 -8.15 9.28
N VAL A 71 -0.78 -7.93 8.95
CA VAL A 71 -1.69 -8.97 8.45
C VAL A 71 -1.20 -9.57 7.13
N LYS A 72 -0.68 -8.74 6.21
CA LYS A 72 -0.28 -9.18 4.86
C LYS A 72 1.06 -9.90 4.82
N PHE A 73 1.94 -9.61 5.77
CA PHE A 73 3.23 -10.27 5.93
C PHE A 73 3.19 -11.41 6.96
N GLY A 74 2.10 -11.52 7.73
CA GLY A 74 1.95 -12.57 8.74
C GLY A 74 2.84 -12.34 9.95
N VAL A 75 2.94 -11.09 10.40
CA VAL A 75 3.76 -10.70 11.57
C VAL A 75 2.96 -10.94 12.85
N ASP A 76 3.52 -11.72 13.77
CA ASP A 76 2.88 -12.07 15.05
C ASP A 76 2.87 -10.91 16.06
N ARG A 77 3.96 -10.12 16.09
CA ARG A 77 4.14 -8.97 17.00
C ARG A 77 4.27 -7.66 16.23
N PRO A 78 3.16 -7.09 15.72
CA PRO A 78 3.19 -5.86 14.92
C PRO A 78 3.83 -4.67 15.64
N GLU A 79 3.81 -4.64 16.97
CA GLU A 79 4.39 -3.60 17.83
C GLU A 79 5.92 -3.48 17.73
N ASP A 80 6.61 -4.55 17.30
CA ASP A 80 8.06 -4.50 17.10
C ASP A 80 8.46 -3.89 15.76
N TYR A 81 7.49 -3.57 14.90
CA TYR A 81 7.73 -3.13 13.54
C TYR A 81 7.22 -1.71 13.32
N GLY A 82 8.00 -0.95 12.57
CA GLY A 82 7.66 0.39 12.13
C GLY A 82 7.41 0.43 10.62
N LEU A 83 6.59 1.40 10.20
CA LEU A 83 6.41 1.74 8.80
C LEU A 83 7.26 2.97 8.48
N TYR A 84 7.98 2.92 7.37
CA TYR A 84 8.96 3.91 6.96
C TYR A 84 8.82 4.24 5.48
N TRP A 85 9.41 5.36 5.10
CA TRP A 85 9.48 5.82 3.72
C TRP A 85 10.84 6.46 3.48
N ARG A 86 11.30 6.45 2.23
CA ARG A 86 12.50 7.18 1.85
C ARG A 86 12.12 8.53 1.28
N LYS A 87 12.52 9.58 1.98
CA LYS A 87 12.42 10.97 1.52
C LYS A 87 13.83 11.48 1.24
N ASP A 88 14.11 11.84 0.00
CA ASP A 88 15.44 12.32 -0.43
C ASP A 88 16.59 11.36 -0.06
N GLY A 89 16.32 10.04 -0.13
CA GLY A 89 17.29 8.99 0.24
C GLY A 89 17.40 8.72 1.74
N VAL A 90 16.81 9.56 2.60
CA VAL A 90 16.76 9.38 4.05
C VAL A 90 15.58 8.48 4.41
N LEU A 91 15.84 7.43 5.19
CA LEU A 91 14.79 6.60 5.77
C LEU A 91 14.17 7.36 6.94
N THR A 92 12.87 7.62 6.84
CA THR A 92 12.11 8.38 7.83
C THR A 92 10.97 7.50 8.35
N PRO A 93 10.67 7.49 9.66
CA PRO A 93 9.49 6.81 10.17
C PRO A 93 8.22 7.50 9.67
N LEU A 94 7.20 6.71 9.36
CA LEU A 94 5.89 7.23 8.97
C LEU A 94 5.06 7.54 10.22
N PRO A 95 4.57 8.79 10.39
CA PRO A 95 3.69 9.12 11.50
C PRO A 95 2.38 8.30 11.47
N PRO A 96 1.84 7.92 12.64
CA PRO A 96 0.62 7.09 12.71
C PRO A 96 -0.61 7.78 12.10
N ASP A 97 -0.68 9.10 12.16
CA ASP A 97 -1.76 9.95 11.64
C ASP A 97 -1.56 10.37 10.17
N ALA A 98 -0.38 10.12 9.60
CA ALA A 98 -0.06 10.51 8.22
C ALA A 98 -0.99 9.82 7.22
N GLN A 99 -1.53 10.58 6.27
CA GLN A 99 -2.38 10.04 5.22
C GLN A 99 -1.53 9.40 4.12
N ILE A 100 -1.81 8.14 3.79
CA ILE A 100 -1.08 7.43 2.73
C ILE A 100 -1.29 8.09 1.35
N GLN A 101 -2.37 8.84 1.17
CA GLN A 101 -2.65 9.57 -0.06
C GLN A 101 -1.68 10.73 -0.29
N ASP A 102 -1.28 11.41 0.78
CA ASP A 102 -0.38 12.54 0.70
C ASP A 102 1.02 12.06 0.33
N LEU A 103 1.43 10.91 0.88
CA LEU A 103 2.68 10.22 0.50
C LEU A 103 2.74 10.01 -1.00
N GLN A 104 1.72 9.37 -1.58
CA GLN A 104 1.69 9.11 -3.03
C GLN A 104 1.76 10.39 -3.87
N SER A 105 1.12 11.47 -3.39
CA SER A 105 1.12 12.77 -4.05
C SER A 105 2.49 13.47 -4.02
N MET A 106 3.32 13.19 -3.01
CA MET A 106 4.68 13.72 -2.86
C MET A 106 5.71 13.06 -3.80
N GLY A 107 5.29 12.30 -4.81
CA GLY A 107 6.19 11.73 -5.80
C GLY A 107 6.88 10.42 -5.37
N VAL A 108 6.49 9.83 -4.23
CA VAL A 108 6.96 8.49 -3.83
C VAL A 108 6.30 7.36 -4.63
N SER A 109 5.58 7.68 -5.72
CA SER A 109 4.80 6.74 -6.54
C SER A 109 5.60 5.57 -7.14
N GLY A 110 6.93 5.55 -7.02
CA GLY A 110 7.78 4.42 -7.40
C GLY A 110 8.58 3.79 -6.25
N VAL A 111 8.64 4.43 -5.08
CA VAL A 111 9.44 3.99 -3.93
C VAL A 111 8.53 3.18 -3.00
N PRO A 112 8.90 1.93 -2.64
CA PRO A 112 8.09 1.15 -1.73
C PRO A 112 8.11 1.77 -0.33
N LEU A 113 6.99 1.65 0.39
CA LEU A 113 7.04 1.78 1.85
C LEU A 113 7.89 0.66 2.42
N ILE A 114 8.50 0.89 3.56
CA ILE A 114 9.38 -0.07 4.22
C ILE A 114 8.74 -0.44 5.55
N TYR A 115 8.42 -1.71 5.73
CA TYR A 115 7.90 -2.25 6.98
C TYR A 115 8.99 -3.12 7.60
N GLN A 116 9.61 -2.65 8.68
CA GLN A 116 10.80 -3.30 9.25
C GLN A 116 10.78 -3.26 10.77
N ALA A 117 11.53 -4.17 11.39
CA ALA A 117 11.69 -4.20 12.84
C ALA A 117 12.31 -2.89 13.35
N SER A 118 11.69 -2.28 14.36
CA SER A 118 12.06 -1.00 14.97
C SER A 118 13.48 -1.01 15.55
N SER A 119 13.98 -2.17 15.99
CA SER A 119 15.34 -2.34 16.51
C SER A 119 16.45 -2.38 15.44
N GLN A 120 16.11 -2.36 14.14
CA GLN A 120 17.11 -2.38 13.05
C GLN A 120 17.72 -1.00 12.73
N GLU A 121 17.13 0.08 13.24
CA GLU A 121 17.65 1.43 13.04
C GLU A 121 19.05 1.58 13.68
N GLU A 122 19.25 0.98 14.86
CA GLU A 122 20.54 0.97 15.56
C GLU A 122 21.65 0.20 14.84
N LYS A 123 21.33 -0.88 14.11
CA LYS A 123 22.32 -1.69 13.38
C LYS A 123 22.70 -1.08 12.05
N SER A 124 21.75 -0.48 11.34
CA SER A 124 21.95 0.11 10.02
C SER A 124 22.74 1.43 10.07
N GLN A 125 22.58 2.24 11.13
CA GLN A 125 23.44 3.42 11.36
C GLN A 125 24.87 3.06 11.75
N LYS A 126 25.09 1.89 12.37
CA LYS A 126 26.40 1.45 12.87
C LYS A 126 27.35 1.00 11.74
N LEU A 127 26.79 0.47 10.65
CA LEU A 127 27.56 0.06 9.47
C LEU A 127 28.09 1.24 8.63
N ASN A 128 27.47 2.42 8.70
CA ASN A 128 27.88 3.58 7.91
C ASN A 128 28.96 4.46 8.55
N ARG A 129 29.47 4.13 9.75
CA ARG A 129 30.50 4.94 10.43
C ARG A 129 31.71 4.19 10.98
N ALA A 130 31.67 2.85 11.08
CA ALA A 130 32.68 2.09 11.81
C ALA A 130 33.60 1.19 10.96
N SER A 131 33.42 1.10 9.64
CA SER A 131 34.17 0.12 8.81
C SER A 131 35.33 0.72 8.00
N ALA A 132 35.92 1.82 8.47
CA ALA A 132 37.13 2.41 7.86
C ALA A 132 38.21 2.64 8.92
N VAL A 133 38.61 1.59 9.64
CA VAL A 133 39.85 1.60 10.42
C VAL A 133 40.48 0.21 10.30
N ASP A 134 41.57 0.12 9.52
CA ASP A 134 42.78 -0.63 9.87
C ASP A 134 43.88 -0.35 8.82
N LEU A 135 44.93 0.36 9.23
CA LEU A 135 46.27 -0.16 9.58
C LEU A 135 47.21 -0.28 8.37
N THR A 136 48.14 0.66 8.28
CA THR A 136 49.49 0.39 7.78
C THR A 136 50.47 0.96 8.79
N GLU A 137 50.85 0.06 9.69
CA GLU A 137 51.93 0.15 10.66
C GLU A 137 53.27 0.48 9.98
N ALA A 138 54.09 1.21 10.72
CA ALA A 138 55.43 1.63 10.32
C ALA A 138 56.35 0.44 10.02
N ALA A 139 57.13 0.55 8.96
CA ALA A 139 58.43 -0.12 8.87
C ALA A 139 59.48 0.95 8.58
N SER A 140 60.51 0.93 9.42
CA SER A 140 61.67 1.84 9.47
C SER A 140 62.56 1.77 8.23
#